data_AF-A0A350Q8A8-F1
#
_entry.id   AF-A0A350Q8A8-F1
#
_cell.length_a   1.000
_cell.length_b   1.000
_cell.length_c   1.000
_cell.angle_alpha   90.00
_cell.angle_beta   90.00
_cell.angle_gamma   90.00
#
_symmetry.space_group_name_H-M   'P 1'
#
loop_
_entity.id
_entity.type
_entity.pdbx_description
1 polymer ?
#
loop_
_entity_poly.entity_id
_entity_poly.type
_entity_poly.pdbx_seq_one_letter_code
_entity_poly.pdbx_strand_id
1 'polypeptide(L)' 'MVVVGCQWGDEGKGKIVDVLAGDVHVVARYQGGANAGHTVHAGDDEFILHQIPSGILHPGKRCLLGNGVV' A
#
# COMPACT_ATOMS: atom_id res chain seq x y z
N MET A 1 -10.90 -3.42 8.19
CA MET A 1 -10.12 -2.22 8.56
C MET A 1 -9.86 -1.41 7.30
N VAL A 2 -9.86 -0.08 7.40
CA VAL A 2 -9.59 0.83 6.27
C VAL A 2 -8.55 1.85 6.72
N VAL A 3 -7.56 2.11 5.86
CA VAL A 3 -6.60 3.21 6.02
C VAL A 3 -6.92 4.26 4.96
N VAL A 4 -7.15 5.50 5.39
CA VAL A 4 -7.53 6.62 4.52
C VAL A 4 -6.76 7.87 4.92
N GLY A 5 -6.49 8.75 3.95
CA GLY A 5 -5.86 10.04 4.20
C GLY A 5 -6.92 11.04 4.59
N CYS A 6 -6.67 11.79 5.66
CA CYS A 6 -7.61 12.79 6.16
C CYS A 6 -7.25 14.21 5.68
N GLN A 7 -6.20 14.36 4.85
CA GLN A 7 -5.71 15.64 4.34
C GLN A 7 -5.63 15.59 2.81
N TRP A 8 -4.62 16.23 2.22
CA TRP A 8 -4.42 16.38 0.78
C TRP A 8 -3.33 15.45 0.22
N GLY A 9 -3.17 14.24 0.79
CA GLY A 9 -2.15 13.30 0.33
C GLY A 9 -0.85 13.40 1.13
N ASP A 10 0.08 12.49 0.79
CA ASP A 10 1.42 12.37 1.38
C ASP A 10 1.49 12.24 2.91
N GLU A 11 0.42 11.75 3.54
CA GLU A 11 0.35 11.56 5.00
C GLU A 11 1.13 10.31 5.48
N GLY A 12 1.92 9.66 4.62
CA GLY A 12 2.71 8.47 4.97
C GLY A 12 1.89 7.18 5.11
N LYS A 13 0.71 7.10 4.47
CA LYS A 13 -0.19 5.93 4.56
C LYS A 13 0.47 4.60 4.20
N GLY A 14 1.38 4.59 3.21
CA GLY A 14 2.07 3.37 2.78
C GLY A 14 2.83 2.69 3.92
N LYS A 15 3.49 3.48 4.77
CA LYS A 15 4.19 3.00 5.96
C LYS A 15 3.23 2.40 7.00
N ILE A 16 2.09 3.06 7.22
CA ILE A 16 1.07 2.54 8.14
C ILE A 16 0.47 1.23 7.61
N VAL A 17 0.16 1.16 6.31
CA VAL A 17 -0.32 -0.07 5.66
C VAL A 17 0.71 -1.19 5.76
N ASP A 18 2.00 -0.88 5.59
CA ASP A 18 3.09 -1.83 5.70
C ASP A 18 3.21 -2.43 7.12
N VAL A 19 3.20 -1.58 8.16
CA VAL A 19 3.21 -2.04 9.56
C VAL A 19 1.99 -2.95 9.85
N LEU A 20 0.81 -2.56 9.38
CA LEU A 20 -0.42 -3.34 9.58
C LEU A 20 -0.48 -4.60 8.70
N ALA A 21 0.31 -4.69 7.63
CA ALA A 21 0.30 -5.83 6.72
C ALA A 21 0.74 -7.14 7.42
N GLY A 22 1.57 -7.03 8.46
CA GLY A 22 2.02 -8.15 9.28
C GLY A 22 0.86 -8.97 9.87
N ASP A 23 -0.23 -8.32 10.27
CA ASP A 23 -1.33 -8.93 11.02
C ASP A 23 -2.56 -9.29 10.17
N VAL A 24 -2.54 -8.97 8.86
CA VAL A 24 -3.66 -9.23 7.95
C VAL A 24 -3.29 -10.26 6.90
N HIS A 25 -4.28 -10.90 6.26
CA HIS A 25 -4.03 -11.87 5.17
C HIS A 25 -4.11 -11.25 3.77
N VAL A 26 -4.80 -10.11 3.66
CA VAL A 26 -5.14 -9.46 2.39
C VAL A 26 -4.91 -7.96 2.52
N VAL A 27 -4.25 -7.37 1.53
CA VAL A 27 -4.11 -5.92 1.38
C VAL A 27 -4.72 -5.52 0.04
N ALA A 28 -5.69 -4.61 0.05
CA ALA A 28 -6.43 -4.23 -1.14
C ALA A 28 -6.38 -2.72 -1.37
N ARG A 29 -6.12 -2.31 -2.61
CA ARG A 29 -6.34 -0.93 -3.06
C ARG A 29 -7.73 -0.85 -3.68
N TYR A 30 -8.55 0.09 -3.22
CA TYR A 30 -9.95 0.19 -3.63
C TYR A 30 -10.25 1.32 -4.63
N GLN A 31 -9.33 2.29 -4.78
CA GLN A 31 -9.48 3.44 -5.67
C GLN A 31 -8.13 3.99 -6.13
N GLY A 32 -8.16 4.94 -7.07
CA GLY A 32 -7.01 5.72 -7.52
C GLY A 32 -6.26 5.02 -8.65
N GLY A 33 -5.06 5.48 -8.99
CA GLY A 33 -4.29 4.87 -10.08
C GLY A 33 -2.79 4.93 -9.87
N ALA A 34 -2.03 5.01 -10.96
CA ALA A 34 -0.56 5.15 -10.93
C ALA A 34 -0.07 6.53 -10.45
N ASN A 35 -0.98 7.39 -10.00
CA ASN A 35 -0.72 8.72 -9.47
C ASN A 35 -0.30 8.74 -7.99
N ALA A 36 -0.35 7.59 -7.31
CA ALA A 36 0.24 7.45 -5.97
C ALA A 36 1.74 7.18 -6.08
N GLY A 37 2.52 7.60 -5.08
CA GLY A 37 3.95 7.29 -4.96
C GLY A 37 4.27 6.83 -3.54
N HIS A 38 4.11 5.54 -3.27
CA HIS A 38 4.44 4.99 -1.96
C HIS A 38 5.86 4.44 -1.97
N THR A 39 6.80 5.22 -1.43
CA THR A 39 8.16 4.74 -1.18
C THR A 39 8.16 3.83 0.04
N VAL A 40 8.72 2.63 -0.12
CA VAL A 40 8.91 1.65 0.95
C VAL A 40 10.36 1.19 0.94
N HIS A 41 10.97 1.11 2.12
CA HIS A 41 12.30 0.55 2.29
C HIS A 41 12.19 -0.86 2.89
N ALA A 42 12.82 -1.85 2.25
CA ALA A 42 12.90 -3.21 2.75
C ALA A 42 14.37 -3.61 2.88
N GLY A 43 14.92 -3.48 4.09
CA GLY A 43 16.37 -3.58 4.30
C GLY A 43 17.08 -2.40 3.63
N ASP A 44 18.03 -2.72 2.76
CA ASP A 44 18.81 -1.73 1.99
C ASP A 44 18.15 -1.35 0.66
N ASP A 45 17.08 -2.07 0.26
CA ASP A 45 16.38 -1.83 -1.01
C ASP A 45 15.26 -0.79 -0.86
N GLU A 46 15.15 0.10 -1.85
CA GLU A 46 14.07 1.07 -1.98
C GLU A 46 13.11 0.69 -3.11
N PHE A 47 11.82 0.64 -2.80
CA PHE A 47 10.75 0.36 -3.76
C PHE A 47 9.77 1.53 -3.84
N ILE A 48 9.53 2.03 -5.06
CA ILE A 48 8.50 3.04 -5.32
C ILE A 48 7.28 2.36 -5.91
N LEU A 49 6.22 2.24 -5.11
CA LEU A 49 4.99 1.55 -5.48
C LEU A 49 3.92 2.54 -5.95
N HIS A 50 3.59 2.47 -7.24
CA HIS A 50 2.56 3.32 -7.84
C HIS A 50 1.16 2.73 -7.75
N GLN A 51 0.94 1.51 -8.23
CA GLN A 51 -0.37 0.84 -8.18
C GLN A 51 -0.42 -0.33 -7.19
N ILE A 52 0.65 -1.12 -7.12
CA ILE A 52 0.70 -2.33 -6.29
C ILE A 52 0.55 -1.94 -4.80
N PRO A 53 -0.29 -2.65 -4.02
CA PRO A 53 -0.39 -2.42 -2.58
C PRO A 53 0.94 -2.66 -1.86
N SER A 54 1.26 -1.88 -0.83
CA SER A 54 2.53 -1.98 -0.08
C SER A 54 2.73 -3.32 0.64
N GLY A 55 1.64 -4.06 0.92
CA GLY A 55 1.71 -5.41 1.47
C GLY A 55 2.40 -6.45 0.57
N ILE A 56 2.78 -6.11 -0.67
CA ILE A 56 3.47 -7.02 -1.59
C ILE A 56 4.85 -7.47 -1.08
N LEU A 57 5.45 -6.68 -0.19
CA LEU A 57 6.75 -6.98 0.41
C LEU A 57 6.65 -7.97 1.59
N HIS A 58 5.43 -8.31 2.01
CA HIS A 58 5.19 -9.27 3.10
C HIS A 58 4.90 -10.67 2.53
N PRO A 59 5.75 -11.67 2.82
CA PRO A 59 5.52 -13.03 2.35
C PRO A 59 4.18 -13.60 2.81
N GLY A 60 3.49 -14.30 1.91
CA GLY A 60 2.20 -14.95 2.20
C GLY A 60 0.98 -14.01 2.23
N LYS A 61 1.17 -12.71 1.98
CA LYS A 61 0.06 -11.75 1.89
C LYS A 61 -0.51 -11.69 0.47
N ARG A 62 -1.83 -11.65 0.37
CA ARG A 62 -2.53 -11.48 -0.92
C ARG A 62 -2.76 -10.00 -1.20
N CYS A 63 -2.20 -9.50 -2.30
CA CYS A 63 -2.42 -8.13 -2.76
C CYS A 63 -3.50 -8.09 -3.85
N LEU A 64 -4.50 -7.24 -3.66
CA LEU A 64 -5.63 -7.10 -4.59
C LEU A 64 -5.73 -5.67 -5.11
N LEU A 65 -6.03 -5.54 -6.40
CA LEU A 65 -6.47 -4.29 -7.02
C LEU A 65 -7.98 -4.39 -7.23
N GLY A 66 -8.72 -3.54 -6.53
CA GLY A 66 -10.17 -3.45 -6.66
C GLY A 66 -10.58 -2.79 -7.97
N ASN A 67 -11.85 -2.96 -8.34
CA ASN A 67 -12.44 -2.41 -9.56
C ASN A 67 -12.44 -0.87 -9.64
N GLY A 68 -12.22 -0.16 -8.52
CA GLY A 68 -12.09 1.29 -8.50
C GLY A 68 -10.67 1.79 -8.83
N VAL A 69 -9.70 0.89 -9.06
CA VAL A 69 -8.35 1.26 -9.49
C VAL A 69 -8.32 1.46 -11.01
N VAL A 70 -7.63 2.51 -11.46
CA VAL A 70 -7.44 2.87 -12.88
C VAL A 70 -5.96 2.92 -13.28
#